data_AF-A0A532DCH5-F1
#
_entry.id   AF-A0A532DCH5-F1
#
_cell.length_a   1.000
_cell.length_b   1.000
_cell.length_c   1.000
_cell.angle_alpha   90.00
_cell.angle_beta   90.00
_cell.angle_gamma   90.00
#
_symmetry.space_group_name_H-M   'P 1'
#
loop_
_entity.id
_entity.type
_entity.pdbx_description
1 polymer ?
#
loop_
_entity_poly.entity_id
_entity_poly.type
_entity_poly.pdbx_seq_one_letter_code
_entity_poly.pdbx_strand_id
1 'polypeptide(L)' 'LLDVKSPYQSADAYVIAFAKLRSGIVISQETSAHEKRNPKKNHYIPDVCRDLGVPCINLLGLMRKEKWKF' A
#
# COMPACT_ATOMS: atom_id res chain seq x y z
N LEU A 1 1.06 11.81 12.42
CA LEU A 1 -0.13 12.14 13.22
C LEU A 1 -1.35 11.70 12.43
N LEU A 2 -2.13 10.74 12.95
CA LEU A 2 -3.36 10.24 12.34
C LEU A 2 -4.40 11.36 12.26
N ASP A 3 -5.00 11.58 11.09
CA ASP A 3 -6.11 12.52 10.94
C ASP A 3 -7.43 11.81 11.24
N VAL A 4 -8.05 12.17 12.37
CA VAL A 4 -9.30 11.59 12.86
C VAL A 4 -10.47 11.84 11.89
N LYS A 5 -10.36 12.84 11.00
CA LYS A 5 -11.41 13.18 10.04
C LYS A 5 -11.44 12.29 8.78
N SER A 6 -10.49 11.36 8.63
CA SER A 6 -10.42 10.46 7.48
C SER A 6 -10.36 9.00 7.95
N PRO A 7 -11.52 8.36 8.22
CA PRO A 7 -11.55 7.00 8.76
C PRO A 7 -10.83 5.97 7.86
N TYR A 8 -10.82 6.19 6.54
CA TYR A 8 -10.10 5.35 5.59
C TYR A 8 -8.57 5.48 5.67
N GLN A 9 -8.06 6.67 5.99
CA GLN A 9 -6.62 6.89 6.13
C GLN A 9 -6.04 6.18 7.36
N SER A 10 -6.86 5.97 8.38
CA SER A 10 -6.52 5.15 9.55
C SER A 10 -6.38 3.67 9.21
N ALA A 11 -7.23 3.15 8.31
CA ALA A 11 -7.17 1.76 7.88
C ALA A 11 -5.89 1.48 7.08
N ASP A 12 -5.54 2.36 6.13
CA ASP A 12 -4.31 2.26 5.35
C ASP A 12 -3.06 2.23 6.25
N ALA A 13 -3.01 3.14 7.24
CA ALA A 13 -1.92 3.20 8.20
C ALA A 13 -1.80 1.92 9.05
N TYR A 14 -2.93 1.35 9.49
CA TYR A 14 -2.94 0.12 10.27
C TYR A 14 -2.41 -1.08 9.46
N VAL A 15 -2.86 -1.23 8.22
CA VAL A 15 -2.40 -2.34 7.34
C VAL A 15 -0.89 -2.27 7.11
N ILE A 16 -0.37 -1.07 6.81
CA ILE A 16 1.07 -0.86 6.59
C ILE A 16 1.86 -1.16 7.87
N ALA A 17 1.41 -0.64 9.02
CA ALA A 17 2.07 -0.87 10.30
C ALA A 17 2.08 -2.35 10.67
N PHE A 18 0.96 -3.05 10.48
CA PHE A 18 0.85 -4.48 10.75
C PHE A 18 1.80 -5.30 9.87
N ALA A 19 1.83 -5.01 8.56
CA ALA A 19 2.77 -5.67 7.65
C ALA A 19 4.23 -5.44 8.06
N LYS A 20 4.59 -4.21 8.44
CA LYS A 20 5.95 -3.89 8.92
C LYS A 20 6.33 -4.70 10.16
N LEU A 21 5.44 -4.77 11.16
CA LEU A 21 5.68 -5.51 12.41
C LEU A 21 5.75 -7.03 12.22
N ARG A 22 5.08 -7.56 11.19
CA ARG A 22 5.04 -9.00 10.90
C ARG A 22 5.99 -9.44 9.78
N SER A 23 6.86 -8.54 9.30
CA SER A 23 7.69 -8.78 8.11
C SER A 23 6.87 -9.27 6.89
N GLY A 24 5.64 -8.75 6.79
CA GLY A 24 4.69 -9.08 5.74
C GLY A 24 4.87 -8.23 4.48
N ILE A 25 3.97 -8.47 3.52
CA ILE A 25 3.89 -7.74 2.25
C ILE A 25 2.52 -7.08 2.18
N VAL A 26 2.48 -5.80 1.81
CA VAL A 26 1.23 -5.10 1.53
C VAL A 26 0.79 -5.39 0.10
N ILE A 27 -0.49 -5.72 -0.08
CA ILE A 27 -1.09 -5.90 -1.41
C ILE A 27 -2.05 -4.75 -1.65
N SER A 28 -1.81 -3.97 -2.70
CA SER A 28 -2.64 -2.81 -3.05
C SER A 28 -2.83 -2.68 -4.56
N GLN A 29 -4.03 -2.26 -4.97
CA GLN A 29 -4.37 -1.90 -6.36
C GLN A 29 -4.29 -0.39 -6.61
N GLU A 30 -3.77 0.38 -5.65
CA GLU A 30 -3.50 1.79 -5.85
C GLU A 30 -2.27 2.02 -6.74
N THR A 31 -2.15 3.24 -7.24
CA THR A 31 -1.00 3.70 -8.02
C THR A 31 -0.33 4.83 -7.25
N SER A 32 1.00 4.94 -7.32
CA SER A 32 1.75 6.04 -6.74
C SER A 32 1.17 7.40 -7.14
N ALA A 33 1.27 8.40 -6.27
CA ALA A 33 0.93 9.79 -6.60
C ALA A 33 1.73 10.29 -7.82
N HIS A 34 3.00 9.89 -7.94
CA HIS A 34 3.93 10.32 -8.98
C HIS A 34 3.56 9.82 -10.38
N GLU A 35 2.82 8.73 -10.46
CA GLU A 35 2.38 8.13 -11.73
C GLU A 35 1.03 8.69 -12.21
N LYS A 36 0.35 9.50 -11.39
CA LYS A 36 -0.95 10.08 -11.71
C LYS A 36 -0.78 11.48 -12.31
N ARG A 37 -1.52 11.77 -13.38
CA ARG A 37 -1.55 13.10 -14.01
C ARG A 37 -2.07 14.21 -13.06
N ASN A 38 -3.08 13.90 -12.26
CA ASN A 38 -3.71 14.83 -11.31
C ASN A 38 -4.05 14.09 -9.99
N PRO A 39 -3.07 13.85 -9.10
CA PRO A 39 -3.30 13.13 -7.86
C PRO A 39 -4.18 13.95 -6.90
N LYS A 40 -5.19 13.29 -6.30
CA LYS A 40 -6.08 13.93 -5.30
C LYS A 40 -5.44 13.99 -3.90
N LYS A 41 -4.44 13.15 -3.66
CA LYS A 41 -3.69 13.03 -2.40
C LYS A 41 -2.20 13.09 -2.73
N ASN A 42 -1.40 13.59 -1.80
CA ASN A 42 0.06 13.69 -1.97
C ASN A 42 0.80 12.36 -1.84
N HIS A 43 0.14 11.33 -1.30
CA HIS A 43 0.66 9.97 -1.19
C HIS A 43 -0.48 8.96 -1.26
N TYR A 44 -0.14 7.78 -1.74
CA TYR A 44 -0.96 6.57 -1.77
C TYR A 44 -0.21 5.43 -1.07
N ILE A 45 -0.86 4.28 -0.88
CA ILE A 45 -0.25 3.14 -0.18
C ILE A 45 1.15 2.76 -0.73
N PRO A 46 1.37 2.68 -2.07
CA PRO A 46 2.70 2.32 -2.60
C PRO A 46 3.79 3.34 -2.26
N ASP A 47 3.43 4.63 -2.13
CA ASP A 47 4.38 5.68 -1.77
C ASP A 47 4.84 5.51 -0.32
N VAL A 48 3.89 5.33 0.60
CA VAL A 48 4.18 5.16 2.02
C VAL A 48 4.94 3.84 2.28
N CYS A 49 4.56 2.76 1.61
CA CYS A 49 5.28 1.48 1.72
C CYS A 49 6.74 1.61 1.28
N ARG A 50 7.00 2.30 0.17
CA ARG A 50 8.36 2.54 -0.33
C ARG A 50 9.19 3.36 0.66
N ASP A 51 8.64 4.45 1.17
CA ASP A 51 9.33 5.32 2.13
C ASP A 51 9.64 4.61 3.46
N LEU A 52 8.77 3.66 3.87
CA LEU A 52 8.94 2.89 5.10
C LEU A 52 9.72 1.58 4.94
N GLY A 53 10.16 1.24 3.72
CA GLY A 53 10.85 -0.01 3.40
C GLY A 53 9.98 -1.26 3.52
N VAL A 54 8.66 -1.13 3.38
CA VAL A 54 7.71 -2.25 3.45
C VAL A 54 7.48 -2.82 2.04
N PRO A 55 7.68 -4.13 1.81
CA PRO A 55 7.38 -4.73 0.51
C PRO A 55 5.92 -4.50 0.12
N CYS A 56 5.69 -4.04 -1.10
CA CYS A 56 4.35 -3.75 -1.62
C CYS A 56 4.22 -4.26 -3.05
N ILE A 57 3.17 -5.03 -3.35
CA ILE A 57 2.88 -5.58 -4.68
C ILE A 57 1.39 -5.40 -5.02
N ASN A 58 1.05 -5.49 -6.31
CA ASN A 58 -0.33 -5.55 -6.75
C ASN A 58 -0.85 -6.99 -6.78
N LEU A 59 -2.14 -7.18 -7.08
CA LEU A 59 -2.76 -8.51 -7.14
C LEU A 59 -2.06 -9.42 -8.16
N LEU A 60 -1.69 -8.91 -9.33
CA LEU A 60 -0.94 -9.69 -10.33
C LEU A 60 0.43 -10.12 -9.79
N GLY A 61 1.08 -9.26 -9.01
CA GLY A 61 2.33 -9.57 -8.32
C GLY A 61 2.14 -10.70 -7.31
N LEU A 62 1.06 -10.68 -6.53
CA LEU A 62 0.71 -11.79 -5.62
C LEU A 62 0.52 -13.08 -6.40
N MET A 63 -0.31 -13.07 -7.44
CA MET A 63 -0.62 -14.24 -8.25
C MET A 63 0.64 -14.88 -8.83
N ARG A 64 1.58 -14.07 -9.34
CA ARG A 64 2.88 -14.53 -9.83
C ARG A 64 3.75 -15.11 -8.72
N LYS A 65 3.80 -14.44 -7.56
CA LYS A 65 4.58 -14.89 -6.39
C LYS A 65 4.10 -16.25 -5.87
N GLU A 66 2.79 -16.43 -5.79
CA GLU A 66 2.13 -17.65 -5.31
C GLU A 66 1.95 -18.72 -6.40
N LYS A 67 2.42 -18.45 -7.62
CA LYS A 67 2.38 -19.39 -8.76
C LYS A 67 0.97 -19.95 -9.05
N TRP A 68 -0.05 -19.10 -8.97
CA TRP A 68 -1.43 -19.50 -9.23
C TRP A 68 -1.56 -20.06 -10.66
N LYS A 69 -2.30 -21.16 -10.79
CA LYS A 69 -2.63 -21.79 -12.08
C LYS A 69 -4.14 -21.66 -12.30
N PHE A 70 -4.52 -21.33 -13.52
CA PHE A 70 -5.89 -21.16 -13.99
C PHE A 70 -6.13 -22.05 -15.19
#